data_AF-A0A4Y9TME0-F1
#
_entry.id   AF-A0A4Y9TME0-F1
#
_cell.length_a   1.000
_cell.length_b   1.000
_cell.length_c   1.000
_cell.angle_alpha   90.00
_cell.angle_beta   90.00
_cell.angle_gamma   90.00
#
_symmetry.space_group_name_H-M   'P 1'
#
loop_
_entity.id
_entity.type
_entity.pdbx_description
1 polymer ?
#
loop_
_entity_poly.entity_id
_entity_poly.type
_entity_poly.pdbx_seq_one_letter_code
_entity_poly.pdbx_strand_id
1 'polypeptide(L)'
;MLRPKLDCAAPNKSWCRFTPRMRHSIMMPFESRSISMAAWMARLMNRPFQWFESFVKPGDDLGVKGLYRIFIFALLVVSAIFLIDVALTLSTNKESEPSHGVFGDFFGGVANPFLTFLTFMGLLLTIVVQKVELRDSREEMKRSADALSEQVVAFRKQSFEVTFLKMLEIHSALTQSIDLLLVKANKTVTGTDCMARFHLRLKTKYRSKFKGNGMSFDGMTLQGMEELKSMYVEYWEPTRKNLHSWHESLSVILGYIESESSSNEPYLSMVSAQLSEYEKILVFYHVALHDQARLKKLVLELGFLRNLPADLLLHKSHMQLLPTTSFL
;
A
#
# COMPACT_ATOMS: atom_id res chain seq x y z
N MET A 1 41.09 -7.20 -6.57
CA MET A 1 39.83 -6.48 -6.78
C MET A 1 39.35 -5.95 -5.44
N LEU A 2 39.58 -4.67 -5.21
CA LEU A 2 39.45 -4.00 -3.91
C LEU A 2 38.04 -3.41 -3.75
N ARG A 3 37.38 -3.71 -2.62
CA ARG A 3 36.21 -2.97 -2.12
C ARG A 3 36.68 -1.65 -1.48
N PRO A 4 35.89 -0.56 -1.52
CA PRO A 4 36.05 0.53 -0.57
C PRO A 4 35.06 0.42 0.61
N LYS A 5 35.58 0.76 1.79
CA LYS A 5 34.89 0.88 3.08
C LYS A 5 34.11 2.20 3.18
N LEU A 6 33.04 2.18 3.98
CA LEU A 6 32.46 3.37 4.62
C LEU A 6 33.42 3.90 5.70
N ASP A 7 33.42 5.22 5.92
CA ASP A 7 33.69 5.82 7.22
C ASP A 7 32.86 7.12 7.41
N CYS A 8 32.22 7.23 8.57
CA CYS A 8 31.48 8.38 9.07
C CYS A 8 32.40 9.27 9.94
N ALA A 9 32.26 10.60 9.88
CA ALA A 9 32.53 11.49 11.03
C ALA A 9 31.95 12.92 10.80
N ALA A 10 31.21 13.42 11.79
CA ALA A 10 30.73 14.80 11.93
C ALA A 10 31.57 15.55 13.00
N PRO A 11 31.16 16.73 13.55
CA PRO A 11 31.11 18.08 12.96
C PRO A 11 31.88 19.13 13.83
N ASN A 12 32.16 20.36 13.34
CA ASN A 12 32.33 21.54 14.22
C ASN A 12 32.34 22.90 13.49
N LYS A 13 31.56 23.86 14.02
CA LYS A 13 31.84 25.28 14.36
C LYS A 13 32.79 26.10 13.45
N SER A 14 32.67 27.40 13.19
CA SER A 14 31.85 28.52 13.64
C SER A 14 32.49 29.78 13.01
N TRP A 15 31.70 30.72 12.49
CA TRP A 15 31.92 32.17 12.50
C TRP A 15 33.30 32.75 12.11
N CYS A 16 33.41 33.29 10.89
CA CYS A 16 34.44 34.29 10.54
C CYS A 16 33.81 35.70 10.48
N ARG A 17 34.32 36.54 11.38
CA ARG A 17 34.01 37.97 11.56
C ARG A 17 35.06 38.75 10.75
N PHE A 18 34.65 39.59 9.81
CA PHE A 18 35.54 40.51 9.08
C PHE A 18 35.21 41.96 9.46
N THR A 19 36.19 42.65 10.04
CA THR A 19 36.22 44.11 10.27
C THR A 19 36.98 44.81 9.14
N PRO A 20 36.81 46.15 8.98
CA PRO A 20 36.73 46.81 7.68
C PRO A 20 38.06 47.45 7.24
N ARG A 21 38.24 47.60 5.93
CA ARG A 21 39.32 48.42 5.35
C ARG A 21 38.70 49.48 4.44
N MET A 22 38.87 50.74 4.84
CA MET A 22 38.48 51.93 4.08
C MET A 22 39.09 51.91 2.67
N ARG A 23 38.30 52.28 1.66
CA ARG A 23 38.79 52.97 0.46
C ARG A 23 37.76 53.97 -0.06
N HIS A 24 38.20 55.22 -0.07
CA HIS A 24 37.89 56.32 -0.97
C HIS A 24 36.44 56.63 -1.33
N SER A 25 36.02 57.76 -0.78
CA SER A 25 35.04 58.72 -1.26
C SER A 25 34.93 58.77 -2.79
N ILE A 26 33.83 58.23 -3.30
CA ILE A 26 33.31 58.59 -4.62
C ILE A 26 32.10 59.47 -4.36
N MET A 27 32.25 60.71 -4.82
CA MET A 27 31.25 61.77 -4.93
C MET A 27 29.91 61.19 -5.45
N MET A 28 28.88 61.16 -4.60
CA MET A 28 27.52 60.91 -5.07
C MET A 28 27.05 62.15 -5.83
N PRO A 29 26.62 62.05 -7.09
CA PRO A 29 25.71 63.06 -7.60
C PRO A 29 24.39 62.85 -6.86
N PHE A 30 23.90 63.91 -6.23
CA PHE A 30 22.52 63.99 -5.75
C PHE A 30 21.62 64.03 -6.98
N GLU A 31 21.40 62.87 -7.57
CA GLU A 31 20.49 62.69 -8.70
C GLU A 31 19.09 62.68 -8.10
N SER A 32 18.40 63.81 -8.22
CA SER A 32 16.98 63.93 -7.94
C SER A 32 16.25 62.91 -8.81
N ARG A 33 16.00 61.71 -8.26
CA ARG A 33 15.14 60.71 -8.90
C ARG A 33 13.74 61.28 -8.92
N SER A 34 13.42 62.05 -9.97
CA SER A 34 12.08 62.13 -10.48
C SER A 34 11.67 60.68 -10.76
N ILE A 35 10.91 60.07 -9.85
CA ILE A 35 10.24 58.81 -10.12
C ILE A 35 9.45 59.09 -11.39
N SER A 36 9.84 58.47 -12.51
CA SER A 36 9.09 58.67 -13.75
C SER A 36 7.63 58.33 -13.45
N MET A 37 6.71 59.13 -13.98
CA MET A 37 5.28 58.98 -13.69
C MET A 37 4.80 57.54 -13.93
N ALA A 38 5.42 56.86 -14.90
CA ALA A 38 5.24 55.44 -15.19
C ALA A 38 5.69 54.49 -14.05
N ALA A 39 6.84 54.73 -13.42
CA ALA A 39 7.32 53.90 -12.29
C ALA A 39 6.49 54.13 -11.01
N TRP A 40 5.98 55.34 -10.82
CA TRP A 40 5.06 55.67 -9.73
C TRP A 40 3.68 55.04 -9.95
N MET A 41 3.12 55.15 -11.16
CA MET A 41 1.87 54.49 -11.56
C MET A 41 1.97 52.96 -11.47
N ALA A 42 3.08 52.37 -11.91
CA ALA A 42 3.30 50.92 -11.78
C ALA A 42 3.28 50.47 -10.32
N ARG A 43 3.91 51.23 -9.40
CA ARG A 43 3.85 50.95 -7.96
C ARG A 43 2.45 51.13 -7.37
N LEU A 44 1.73 52.17 -7.80
CA LEU A 44 0.36 52.45 -7.35
C LEU A 44 -0.60 51.31 -7.73
N MET A 45 -0.45 50.75 -8.93
CA MET A 45 -1.29 49.66 -9.45
C MET A 45 -0.88 48.27 -8.96
N ASN A 46 0.39 48.07 -8.56
CA ASN A 46 0.88 46.76 -8.12
C ASN A 46 0.37 46.32 -6.74
N ARG A 47 0.16 47.25 -5.80
CA ARG A 47 -0.37 46.93 -4.46
C ARG A 47 -1.80 46.39 -4.47
N PRO A 48 -2.77 47.05 -5.13
CA PRO A 48 -4.12 46.51 -5.26
C PRO A 48 -4.15 45.23 -6.09
N PHE A 49 -3.25 45.07 -7.07
CA PHE A 49 -3.11 43.82 -7.81
C PHE A 49 -2.66 42.65 -6.93
N GLN A 50 -1.60 42.84 -6.12
CA GLN A 50 -1.10 41.80 -5.23
C GLN A 50 -2.14 41.42 -4.16
N TRP A 51 -2.91 42.39 -3.67
CA TRP A 51 -4.03 42.12 -2.78
C TRP A 51 -5.13 41.30 -3.48
N PHE A 52 -5.53 41.70 -4.70
CA PHE A 52 -6.49 40.97 -5.52
C PHE A 52 -6.01 39.56 -5.88
N GLU A 53 -4.75 39.40 -6.26
CA GLU A 53 -4.10 38.12 -6.56
C GLU A 53 -4.04 37.24 -5.31
N SER A 54 -3.71 37.80 -4.14
CA SER A 54 -3.73 37.06 -2.86
C SER A 54 -5.14 36.64 -2.43
N PHE A 55 -6.16 37.43 -2.77
CA PHE A 55 -7.57 37.13 -2.47
C PHE A 55 -8.11 36.02 -3.38
N VAL A 56 -7.68 36.00 -4.64
CA VAL A 56 -8.12 35.02 -5.64
C VAL A 56 -7.26 33.74 -5.63
N LYS A 57 -6.15 33.71 -4.87
CA LYS A 57 -5.16 32.61 -4.78
C LYS A 57 -5.07 31.76 -6.06
N PRO A 58 -4.57 32.33 -7.16
CA PRO A 58 -4.41 31.56 -8.38
C PRO A 58 -3.21 30.62 -8.20
N GLY A 59 -3.48 29.33 -8.05
CA GLY A 59 -2.53 28.30 -8.48
C GLY A 59 -2.45 28.36 -9.99
N ASP A 60 -1.43 29.08 -10.47
CA ASP A 60 -0.91 29.28 -11.84
C ASP A 60 -1.92 29.16 -13.01
N ASP A 61 -1.97 30.24 -13.80
CA ASP A 61 -2.56 30.35 -15.16
C ASP A 61 -4.08 30.45 -15.36
N LEU A 62 -4.91 30.55 -14.32
CA LEU A 62 -6.24 31.13 -14.58
C LEU A 62 -6.07 32.64 -14.80
N GLY A 63 -6.64 33.17 -15.89
CA GLY A 63 -6.49 34.54 -16.40
C GLY A 63 -6.96 35.69 -15.48
N VAL A 64 -6.77 35.56 -14.17
CA VAL A 64 -6.96 36.54 -13.09
C VAL A 64 -6.24 37.86 -13.41
N LYS A 65 -5.06 37.79 -14.03
CA LYS A 65 -4.34 38.97 -14.55
C LYS A 65 -5.13 39.71 -15.64
N GLY A 66 -5.81 38.98 -16.52
CA GLY A 66 -6.70 39.55 -17.54
C GLY A 66 -7.96 40.15 -16.92
N LEU A 67 -8.58 39.43 -15.99
CA LEU A 67 -9.78 39.88 -15.28
C LEU A 67 -9.53 41.18 -14.50
N TYR A 68 -8.40 41.26 -13.80
CA TYR A 68 -7.99 42.46 -13.06
C TYR A 68 -7.72 43.66 -13.98
N ARG A 69 -7.08 43.45 -15.14
CA ARG A 69 -6.85 44.51 -16.13
C ARG A 69 -8.17 45.07 -16.67
N ILE A 70 -9.12 44.19 -17.00
CA ILE A 70 -10.46 44.59 -17.46
C ILE A 70 -11.18 45.38 -16.36
N PHE A 71 -11.07 44.94 -15.11
CA PHE A 71 -11.66 45.63 -13.96
C PHE A 71 -11.14 47.06 -13.79
N ILE A 72 -9.81 47.23 -13.79
CA ILE A 72 -9.19 48.57 -13.71
C ILE A 72 -9.59 49.42 -14.90
N PHE A 73 -9.52 48.86 -16.12
CA PHE A 73 -9.83 49.60 -17.33
C PHE A 73 -11.27 50.12 -17.29
N ALA A 74 -12.23 49.29 -16.90
CA ALA A 74 -13.62 49.71 -16.73
C ALA A 74 -13.78 50.77 -15.63
N LEU A 75 -13.10 50.61 -14.49
CA LEU A 75 -13.11 51.61 -13.41
C LEU A 75 -12.56 52.97 -13.88
N LEU A 76 -11.47 52.96 -14.65
CA LEU A 76 -10.86 54.16 -15.21
C LEU A 76 -11.77 54.81 -16.25
N VAL A 77 -12.40 54.03 -17.13
CA VAL A 77 -13.35 54.54 -18.13
C VAL A 77 -14.54 55.20 -17.46
N VAL A 78 -15.15 54.55 -16.45
CA VAL A 78 -16.27 55.14 -15.70
C VAL A 78 -15.84 56.40 -14.95
N SER A 79 -14.67 56.38 -14.30
CA SER A 79 -14.14 57.55 -13.60
C SER A 79 -13.84 58.70 -14.56
N ALA A 80 -13.31 58.41 -15.75
CA ALA A 80 -13.03 59.42 -16.78
C ALA A 80 -14.32 60.03 -17.35
N ILE A 81 -15.32 59.20 -17.66
CA ILE A 81 -16.65 59.68 -18.11
C ILE A 81 -17.28 60.57 -17.03
N PHE A 82 -17.22 60.17 -15.76
CA PHE A 82 -17.71 60.97 -14.64
C PHE A 82 -16.98 62.31 -14.51
N LEU A 83 -15.65 62.34 -14.62
CA LEU A 83 -14.85 63.57 -14.53
C LEU A 83 -15.09 64.52 -15.71
N ILE A 84 -15.17 63.99 -16.94
CA ILE A 84 -15.47 64.78 -18.14
C ILE A 84 -16.83 65.45 -18.00
N ASP A 85 -17.82 64.70 -17.52
CA ASP A 85 -19.19 65.22 -17.37
C ASP A 85 -19.32 66.26 -16.24
N VAL A 86 -18.68 66.03 -15.09
CA VAL A 86 -18.58 67.04 -14.02
C VAL A 86 -17.93 68.32 -14.53
N ALA A 87 -16.87 68.20 -15.33
CA ALA A 87 -16.19 69.36 -15.93
C ALA A 87 -17.07 70.11 -16.94
N LEU A 88 -17.87 69.40 -17.75
CA LEU A 88 -18.83 70.00 -18.67
C LEU A 88 -19.96 70.72 -17.92
N THR A 89 -20.54 70.07 -16.91
CA THR A 89 -21.62 70.62 -16.07
C THR A 89 -21.17 71.85 -15.29
N LEU A 90 -19.94 71.87 -14.75
CA LEU A 90 -19.37 73.06 -14.11
C LEU A 90 -19.06 74.19 -15.11
N SER A 91 -18.82 73.86 -16.39
CA SER A 91 -18.54 74.86 -17.43
C SER A 91 -19.80 75.51 -18.01
N THR A 92 -20.94 74.82 -17.99
CA THR A 92 -22.23 75.31 -18.54
C THR A 92 -23.13 76.01 -17.52
N ASN A 93 -22.98 75.75 -16.21
CA ASN A 93 -23.81 76.32 -15.13
C ASN A 93 -23.49 77.77 -14.74
N LYS A 94 -23.14 78.64 -15.70
CA LYS A 94 -22.89 80.06 -15.40
C LYS A 94 -24.16 80.90 -15.26
N GLU A 95 -25.31 80.47 -15.77
CA GLU A 95 -26.55 81.24 -15.69
C GLU A 95 -27.77 80.32 -15.49
N SER A 96 -28.54 80.59 -14.43
CA SER A 96 -29.85 80.01 -14.04
C SER A 96 -29.86 78.63 -13.35
N GLU A 97 -30.89 78.45 -12.50
CA GLU A 97 -31.00 77.61 -11.28
C GLU A 97 -30.53 76.14 -11.30
N PRO A 98 -30.16 75.57 -10.12
CA PRO A 98 -29.52 74.25 -10.03
C PRO A 98 -30.52 73.14 -10.36
N SER A 99 -30.44 72.59 -11.57
CA SER A 99 -31.25 71.44 -11.99
C SER A 99 -30.74 70.13 -11.37
N HIS A 100 -31.03 69.92 -10.08
CA HIS A 100 -30.71 68.66 -9.38
C HIS A 100 -31.32 67.43 -10.07
N GLY A 101 -32.40 67.59 -10.86
CA GLY A 101 -32.99 66.53 -11.69
C GLY A 101 -32.07 66.03 -12.81
N VAL A 102 -31.39 66.94 -13.52
CA VAL A 102 -30.46 66.56 -14.60
C VAL A 102 -29.23 65.82 -14.06
N PHE A 103 -28.74 66.21 -12.88
CA PHE A 103 -27.68 65.48 -12.19
C PHE A 103 -28.14 64.08 -11.74
N GLY A 104 -29.37 63.95 -11.26
CA GLY A 104 -29.96 62.66 -10.87
C GLY A 104 -30.12 61.71 -12.05
N ASP A 105 -30.62 62.21 -13.18
CA ASP A 105 -30.76 61.44 -14.43
C ASP A 105 -29.40 61.00 -14.97
N PHE A 106 -28.36 61.85 -14.86
CA PHE A 106 -26.98 61.52 -15.22
C PHE A 106 -26.35 60.48 -14.28
N PHE A 107 -26.45 60.70 -12.96
CA PHE A 107 -25.89 59.78 -11.97
C PHE A 107 -26.55 58.41 -12.11
N GLY A 108 -27.87 58.36 -12.32
CA GLY A 108 -28.58 57.12 -12.64
C GLY A 108 -28.13 56.48 -13.96
N GLY A 109 -27.89 57.28 -15.00
CA GLY A 109 -27.42 56.83 -16.31
C GLY A 109 -26.02 56.19 -16.32
N VAL A 110 -25.11 56.66 -15.45
CA VAL A 110 -23.73 56.12 -15.34
C VAL A 110 -23.58 55.10 -14.21
N ALA A 111 -24.19 55.35 -13.05
CA ALA A 111 -24.07 54.47 -11.89
C ALA A 111 -24.72 53.11 -12.14
N ASN A 112 -25.84 53.03 -12.86
CA ASN A 112 -26.51 51.76 -13.12
C ASN A 112 -25.64 50.81 -13.97
N PRO A 113 -25.15 51.19 -15.17
CA PRO A 113 -24.22 50.35 -15.94
C PRO A 113 -22.95 49.99 -15.18
N PHE A 114 -22.40 50.92 -14.37
CA PHE A 114 -21.22 50.65 -13.56
C PHE A 114 -21.49 49.59 -12.47
N LEU A 115 -22.60 49.71 -11.74
CA LEU A 115 -23.02 48.73 -10.73
C LEU A 115 -23.34 47.37 -11.36
N THR A 116 -23.98 47.34 -12.54
CA THR A 116 -24.21 46.10 -13.30
C THR A 116 -22.89 45.45 -13.72
N PHE A 117 -21.92 46.23 -14.19
CA PHE A 117 -20.59 45.72 -14.54
C PHE A 117 -19.85 45.17 -13.31
N LEU A 118 -19.89 45.89 -12.18
CA LEU A 118 -19.28 45.43 -10.93
C LEU A 118 -19.91 44.11 -10.45
N THR A 119 -21.23 43.97 -10.57
CA THR A 119 -21.96 42.74 -10.24
C THR A 119 -21.53 41.58 -11.14
N PHE A 120 -21.43 41.80 -12.45
CA PHE A 120 -20.95 40.79 -13.39
C PHE A 120 -19.49 40.39 -13.12
N MET A 121 -18.63 41.35 -12.81
CA MET A 121 -17.24 41.08 -12.41
C MET A 121 -17.16 40.25 -11.13
N GLY A 122 -17.99 40.58 -10.13
CA GLY A 122 -18.12 39.80 -8.89
C GLY A 122 -18.52 38.36 -9.19
N LEU A 123 -19.48 38.14 -10.09
CA LEU A 123 -19.91 36.80 -10.53
C LEU A 123 -18.80 36.04 -11.28
N LEU A 124 -18.05 36.71 -12.16
CA LEU A 124 -16.91 36.07 -12.83
C LEU A 124 -15.83 35.66 -11.85
N LEU A 125 -15.55 36.50 -10.85
CA LEU A 125 -14.59 36.20 -9.80
C LEU A 125 -15.04 34.97 -8.99
N THR A 126 -16.30 34.90 -8.58
CA THR A 126 -16.81 33.73 -7.84
C THR A 126 -16.73 32.46 -8.68
N ILE A 127 -17.04 32.52 -9.98
CA ILE A 127 -16.90 31.37 -10.89
C ILE A 127 -15.43 30.92 -11.00
N VAL A 128 -14.48 31.86 -11.09
CA VAL A 128 -13.05 31.52 -11.16
C VAL A 128 -12.59 30.84 -9.88
N VAL A 129 -12.96 31.36 -8.71
CA VAL A 129 -12.62 30.76 -7.41
C VAL A 129 -13.24 29.36 -7.30
N GLN A 130 -14.52 29.21 -7.60
CA GLN A 130 -15.21 27.91 -7.58
C GLN A 130 -14.53 26.89 -8.51
N LYS A 131 -14.05 27.31 -9.68
CA LYS A 131 -13.33 26.42 -10.62
C LYS A 131 -12.01 25.93 -10.03
N VAL A 132 -11.27 26.80 -9.33
CA VAL A 132 -10.02 26.44 -8.64
C VAL A 132 -10.31 25.47 -7.50
N GLU A 133 -11.28 25.78 -6.64
CA GLU A 133 -11.70 24.90 -5.54
C GLU A 133 -12.13 23.52 -6.04
N LEU A 134 -12.89 23.46 -7.14
CA LEU A 134 -13.29 22.18 -7.76
C LEU A 134 -12.10 21.40 -8.34
N ARG A 135 -11.12 22.08 -8.93
CA ARG A 135 -9.90 21.44 -9.45
C ARG A 135 -9.11 20.83 -8.31
N ASP A 136 -8.83 21.62 -7.27
CA ASP A 136 -8.03 21.21 -6.13
C ASP A 136 -8.76 20.10 -5.35
N SER A 137 -10.09 20.19 -5.22
CA SER A 137 -10.93 19.13 -4.66
C SER A 137 -10.85 17.83 -5.47
N ARG A 138 -10.90 17.89 -6.81
CA ARG A 138 -10.73 16.70 -7.66
C ARG A 138 -9.35 16.07 -7.50
N GLU A 139 -8.31 16.89 -7.39
CA GLU A 139 -6.95 16.40 -7.19
C GLU A 139 -6.82 15.69 -5.85
N GLU A 140 -7.36 16.26 -4.78
CA GLU A 140 -7.31 15.65 -3.45
C GLU A 140 -8.17 14.37 -3.36
N MET A 141 -9.32 14.35 -4.04
CA MET A 141 -10.13 13.14 -4.18
C MET A 141 -9.39 12.03 -4.91
N LYS A 142 -8.62 12.38 -5.96
CA LYS A 142 -7.78 11.42 -6.68
C LYS A 142 -6.69 10.86 -5.76
N ARG A 143 -5.95 11.72 -5.04
CA ARG A 143 -4.94 11.29 -4.07
C ARG A 143 -5.53 10.40 -2.98
N SER A 144 -6.72 10.73 -2.48
CA SER A 144 -7.45 9.93 -1.50
C SER A 144 -7.86 8.56 -2.06
N ALA A 145 -8.31 8.51 -3.31
CA ALA A 145 -8.66 7.26 -3.99
C ALA A 145 -7.43 6.37 -4.21
N ASP A 146 -6.30 6.96 -4.61
CA ASP A 146 -5.03 6.25 -4.79
C ASP A 146 -4.54 5.68 -3.44
N ALA A 147 -4.54 6.47 -2.37
CA ALA A 147 -4.17 6.03 -1.03
C ALA A 147 -5.09 4.91 -0.49
N LEU A 148 -6.40 5.01 -0.75
CA LEU A 148 -7.37 3.97 -0.38
C LEU A 148 -7.09 2.66 -1.15
N SER A 149 -6.68 2.75 -2.42
CA SER A 149 -6.35 1.57 -3.21
C SER A 149 -5.12 0.83 -2.64
N GLU A 150 -4.09 1.56 -2.22
CA GLU A 150 -2.92 0.99 -1.54
C GLU A 150 -3.30 0.37 -0.20
N GLN A 151 -4.19 1.02 0.56
CA GLN A 151 -4.71 0.50 1.82
C GLN A 151 -5.46 -0.82 1.62
N VAL A 152 -6.26 -0.96 0.56
CA VAL A 152 -6.97 -2.22 0.26
C VAL A 152 -6.00 -3.36 -0.01
N VAL A 153 -4.90 -3.10 -0.72
CA VAL A 153 -3.86 -4.12 -0.98
C VAL A 153 -3.17 -4.53 0.32
N ALA A 154 -2.78 -3.57 1.15
CA ALA A 154 -2.18 -3.84 2.46
C ALA A 154 -3.14 -4.62 3.37
N PHE A 155 -4.42 -4.24 3.40
CA PHE A 155 -5.45 -4.90 4.18
C PHE A 155 -5.68 -6.35 3.74
N ARG A 156 -5.70 -6.62 2.42
CA ARG A 156 -5.80 -7.99 1.91
C ARG A 156 -4.64 -8.86 2.37
N LYS A 157 -3.41 -8.34 2.31
CA LYS A 157 -2.22 -9.05 2.81
C LYS A 157 -2.32 -9.33 4.31
N GLN A 158 -2.71 -8.33 5.11
CA GLN A 158 -2.88 -8.51 6.55
C GLN A 158 -4.00 -9.52 6.87
N SER A 159 -5.13 -9.47 6.17
CA SER A 159 -6.25 -10.40 6.34
C SER A 159 -5.82 -11.83 6.03
N PHE A 160 -5.02 -12.03 4.98
CA PHE A 160 -4.42 -13.32 4.67
C PHE A 160 -3.51 -13.80 5.81
N GLU A 161 -2.56 -12.98 6.26
CA GLU A 161 -1.60 -13.35 7.31
C GLU A 161 -2.31 -13.72 8.62
N VAL A 162 -3.33 -12.95 9.03
CA VAL A 162 -4.13 -13.25 10.23
C VAL A 162 -4.87 -14.57 10.10
N THR A 163 -5.50 -14.82 8.95
CA THR A 163 -6.25 -16.07 8.72
C THR A 163 -5.32 -17.27 8.67
N PHE A 164 -4.17 -17.14 7.98
CA PHE A 164 -3.12 -18.15 7.91
C PHE A 164 -2.59 -18.50 9.30
N LEU A 165 -2.19 -17.51 10.09
CA LEU A 165 -1.69 -17.72 11.46
C LEU A 165 -2.77 -18.37 12.33
N LYS A 166 -4.05 -18.00 12.15
CA LYS A 166 -5.13 -18.63 12.91
C LYS A 166 -5.32 -20.11 12.56
N MET A 167 -5.23 -20.47 11.29
CA MET A 167 -5.29 -21.88 10.87
C MET A 167 -4.10 -22.67 11.40
N LEU A 168 -2.92 -22.04 11.44
CA LEU A 168 -1.70 -22.63 11.96
C LEU A 168 -1.78 -22.87 13.49
N GLU A 169 -2.34 -21.92 14.25
CA GLU A 169 -2.67 -22.11 15.67
C GLU A 169 -3.63 -23.29 15.88
N ILE A 170 -4.68 -23.39 15.07
CA ILE A 170 -5.65 -24.49 15.13
C ILE A 170 -4.96 -25.82 14.85
N HIS A 171 -4.05 -25.88 13.88
CA HIS A 171 -3.28 -27.08 13.57
C HIS A 171 -2.40 -27.53 14.74
N SER A 172 -1.71 -26.59 15.39
CA SER A 172 -0.94 -26.86 16.61
C SER A 172 -1.84 -27.36 17.74
N ALA A 173 -3.01 -26.76 17.94
CA ALA A 173 -3.97 -27.19 18.96
C ALA A 173 -4.52 -28.60 18.69
N LEU A 174 -4.82 -28.92 17.43
CA LEU A 174 -5.20 -30.28 17.01
C LEU A 174 -4.10 -31.28 17.33
N THR A 175 -2.85 -30.94 17.01
CA THR A 175 -1.68 -31.77 17.34
C THR A 175 -1.59 -32.03 18.85
N GLN A 176 -1.72 -30.98 19.66
CA GLN A 176 -1.69 -31.07 21.13
C GLN A 176 -2.85 -31.89 21.71
N SER A 177 -4.03 -31.85 21.08
CA SER A 177 -5.22 -32.58 21.53
C SER A 177 -5.15 -34.09 21.29
N ILE A 178 -4.22 -34.56 20.45
CA ILE A 178 -4.04 -35.99 20.19
C ILE A 178 -3.49 -36.68 21.43
N ASP A 179 -4.22 -37.67 21.90
CA ASP A 179 -3.84 -38.50 23.04
C ASP A 179 -3.76 -40.00 22.69
N LEU A 180 -2.83 -40.67 23.34
CA LEU A 180 -2.63 -42.12 23.23
C LEU A 180 -2.44 -42.72 24.62
N LEU A 181 -3.35 -43.63 25.00
CA LEU A 181 -3.25 -44.41 26.24
C LEU A 181 -2.31 -45.60 26.05
N LEU A 182 -1.20 -45.61 26.79
CA LEU A 182 -0.29 -46.76 26.85
C LEU A 182 -0.74 -47.71 27.97
N VAL A 183 -1.62 -48.66 27.62
CA VAL A 183 -2.20 -49.63 28.56
C VAL A 183 -1.14 -50.35 29.40
N LYS A 184 -0.02 -50.76 28.79
CA LYS A 184 1.06 -51.51 29.49
C LYS A 184 1.84 -50.66 30.49
N ALA A 185 1.91 -49.35 30.30
CA ALA A 185 2.69 -48.44 31.13
C ALA A 185 1.81 -47.58 32.04
N ASN A 186 0.49 -47.74 31.97
CA ASN A 186 -0.52 -46.87 32.58
C ASN A 186 -0.21 -45.37 32.41
N LYS A 187 0.27 -44.99 31.21
CA LYS A 187 0.72 -43.63 30.91
C LYS A 187 0.01 -43.10 29.67
N THR A 188 -0.51 -41.88 29.74
CA THR A 188 -1.00 -41.15 28.57
C THR A 188 0.15 -40.38 27.95
N VAL A 189 0.30 -40.52 26.64
CA VAL A 189 1.16 -39.66 25.82
C VAL A 189 0.25 -38.70 25.08
N THR A 190 0.64 -37.44 24.99
CA THR A 190 -0.14 -36.39 24.33
C THR A 190 0.73 -35.58 23.37
N GLY A 191 0.10 -34.88 22.44
CA GLY A 191 0.77 -33.92 21.58
C GLY A 191 1.77 -34.54 20.61
N THR A 192 2.88 -33.83 20.37
CA THR A 192 3.92 -34.21 19.41
C THR A 192 4.56 -35.58 19.72
N ASP A 193 4.62 -35.98 20.99
CA ASP A 193 5.14 -37.30 21.37
C ASP A 193 4.28 -38.45 20.80
N CYS A 194 2.99 -38.22 20.55
CA CYS A 194 2.12 -39.18 19.89
C CYS A 194 2.56 -39.46 18.45
N MET A 195 3.14 -38.48 17.76
CA MET A 195 3.58 -38.62 16.36
C MET A 195 4.74 -39.60 16.23
N ALA A 196 5.71 -39.53 17.15
CA ALA A 196 6.78 -40.52 17.24
C ALA A 196 6.23 -41.95 17.51
N ARG A 197 5.15 -42.06 18.31
CA ARG A 197 4.50 -43.35 18.57
C ARG A 197 3.73 -43.88 17.34
N PHE A 198 3.05 -43.02 16.59
CA PHE A 198 2.41 -43.38 15.33
C PHE A 198 3.43 -43.89 14.32
N HIS A 199 4.55 -43.18 14.17
CA HIS A 199 5.68 -43.62 13.35
C HIS A 199 6.22 -44.99 13.79
N LEU A 200 6.41 -45.21 15.09
CA LEU A 200 6.86 -46.49 15.62
C LEU A 200 5.87 -47.63 15.34
N ARG A 201 4.56 -47.37 15.44
CA ARG A 201 3.50 -48.34 15.10
C ARG A 201 3.55 -48.69 13.61
N LEU A 202 3.70 -47.69 12.73
CA LEU A 202 3.86 -47.90 11.29
C LEU A 202 5.12 -48.75 11.00
N LYS A 203 6.25 -48.41 11.63
CA LYS A 203 7.51 -49.15 11.50
C LYS A 203 7.41 -50.59 11.98
N THR A 204 6.67 -50.83 13.06
CA THR A 204 6.42 -52.17 13.59
C THR A 204 5.54 -52.99 12.64
N LYS A 205 4.49 -52.40 12.07
CA LYS A 205 3.64 -53.06 11.06
C LYS A 205 4.41 -53.41 9.80
N TYR A 206 5.21 -52.48 9.28
CA TYR A 206 6.10 -52.74 8.16
C TYR A 206 7.05 -53.91 8.46
N ARG A 207 7.80 -53.84 9.57
CA ARG A 207 8.69 -54.94 9.96
C ARG A 207 7.96 -56.26 10.10
N SER A 208 6.77 -56.29 10.70
CA SER A 208 6.01 -57.53 10.87
C SER A 208 5.57 -58.13 9.53
N LYS A 209 5.11 -57.31 8.57
CA LYS A 209 4.62 -57.78 7.27
C LYS A 209 5.74 -58.22 6.34
N PHE A 210 6.93 -57.61 6.47
CA PHE A 210 8.08 -57.86 5.59
C PHE A 210 9.23 -58.64 6.26
N LYS A 211 9.06 -59.18 7.48
CA LYS A 211 10.03 -60.08 8.13
C LYS A 211 9.80 -61.52 7.62
N GLY A 212 10.19 -61.79 6.37
CA GLY A 212 10.05 -63.11 5.72
C GLY A 212 10.00 -63.02 4.18
N ASN A 213 9.28 -63.94 3.51
CA ASN A 213 8.99 -63.93 2.05
C ASN A 213 8.12 -62.76 1.57
N GLY A 214 7.93 -61.71 2.39
CA GLY A 214 7.18 -60.53 2.00
C GLY A 214 7.91 -59.80 0.88
N MET A 215 7.20 -59.51 -0.21
CA MET A 215 7.77 -58.86 -1.38
C MET A 215 8.06 -57.38 -1.07
N SER A 216 9.32 -57.06 -0.79
CA SER A 216 9.74 -55.68 -0.48
C SER A 216 9.52 -54.76 -1.67
N PHE A 217 9.24 -53.48 -1.41
CA PHE A 217 9.08 -52.49 -2.47
C PHE A 217 10.37 -52.23 -3.23
N ASP A 218 10.32 -52.47 -4.53
CA ASP A 218 11.32 -52.06 -5.51
C ASP A 218 10.77 -50.92 -6.36
N GLY A 219 11.40 -49.75 -6.29
CA GLY A 219 10.92 -48.57 -7.01
C GLY A 219 11.24 -48.56 -8.50
N MET A 220 12.06 -49.49 -9.02
CA MET A 220 12.23 -49.65 -10.48
C MET A 220 11.11 -50.48 -11.11
N THR A 221 10.71 -51.57 -10.45
CA THR A 221 9.68 -52.49 -10.96
C THR A 221 8.28 -52.20 -10.42
N LEU A 222 8.16 -51.30 -9.43
CA LEU A 222 6.95 -51.02 -8.64
C LEU A 222 6.36 -52.25 -7.93
N GLN A 223 7.12 -53.34 -7.89
CA GLN A 223 6.75 -54.56 -7.22
C GLN A 223 6.69 -54.31 -5.70
N GLY A 224 5.73 -54.92 -5.00
CA GLY A 224 5.53 -54.69 -3.56
C GLY A 224 4.68 -53.45 -3.21
N MET A 225 4.24 -52.66 -4.20
CA MET A 225 3.42 -51.47 -3.96
C MET A 225 2.04 -51.81 -3.38
N GLU A 226 1.41 -52.88 -3.86
CA GLU A 226 0.07 -53.29 -3.41
C GLU A 226 0.13 -53.83 -1.97
N GLU A 227 1.17 -54.58 -1.63
CA GLU A 227 1.45 -55.05 -0.27
C GLU A 227 1.70 -53.88 0.69
N LEU A 228 2.43 -52.85 0.23
CA LEU A 228 2.65 -51.60 0.97
C LEU A 228 1.34 -50.84 1.22
N LYS A 229 0.51 -50.66 0.19
CA LYS A 229 -0.80 -50.00 0.32
C LYS A 229 -1.70 -50.76 1.28
N SER A 230 -1.80 -52.08 1.12
CA SER A 230 -2.55 -52.97 2.02
C SER A 230 -2.05 -52.83 3.47
N MET A 231 -0.73 -52.82 3.70
CA MET A 231 -0.14 -52.59 5.02
C MET A 231 -0.54 -51.23 5.61
N TYR A 232 -0.50 -50.20 4.78
CA TYR A 232 -0.84 -48.85 5.20
C TYR A 232 -2.32 -48.72 5.56
N VAL A 233 -3.23 -49.35 4.80
CA VAL A 233 -4.67 -49.38 5.13
C VAL A 233 -4.89 -50.01 6.51
N GLU A 234 -4.26 -51.15 6.80
CA GLU A 234 -4.35 -51.78 8.12
C GLU A 234 -3.74 -50.92 9.26
N TYR A 235 -2.78 -50.05 8.94
CA TYR A 235 -2.22 -49.07 9.88
C TYR A 235 -3.16 -47.87 10.06
N TRP A 236 -3.79 -47.43 8.98
CA TRP A 236 -4.59 -46.21 8.92
C TRP A 236 -5.89 -46.34 9.71
N GLU A 237 -6.64 -47.43 9.56
CA GLU A 237 -7.94 -47.58 10.22
C GLU A 237 -7.94 -47.27 11.73
N PRO A 238 -7.04 -47.86 12.56
CA PRO A 238 -7.01 -47.54 13.99
C PRO A 238 -6.44 -46.16 14.31
N THR A 239 -5.71 -45.52 13.39
CA THR A 239 -5.08 -44.21 13.60
C THR A 239 -5.89 -43.05 13.02
N ARG A 240 -6.86 -43.35 12.14
CA ARG A 240 -7.75 -42.42 11.44
C ARG A 240 -8.42 -41.43 12.39
N LYS A 241 -8.92 -41.91 13.54
CA LYS A 241 -9.59 -41.05 14.55
C LYS A 241 -8.75 -39.83 14.92
N ASN A 242 -7.43 -40.00 15.03
CA ASN A 242 -6.53 -38.95 15.49
C ASN A 242 -5.85 -38.22 14.33
N LEU A 243 -5.49 -38.93 13.26
CA LEU A 243 -4.68 -38.37 12.17
C LEU A 243 -5.52 -37.79 11.02
N HIS A 244 -6.78 -38.17 10.85
CA HIS A 244 -7.60 -37.67 9.73
C HIS A 244 -7.77 -36.16 9.79
N SER A 245 -8.31 -35.63 10.90
CA SER A 245 -8.51 -34.18 11.07
C SER A 245 -7.19 -33.40 11.01
N TRP A 246 -6.08 -34.02 11.44
CA TRP A 246 -4.75 -33.42 11.37
C TRP A 246 -4.25 -33.27 9.93
N HIS A 247 -4.38 -34.33 9.11
CA HIS A 247 -4.02 -34.28 7.68
C HIS A 247 -4.92 -33.32 6.89
N GLU A 248 -6.23 -33.29 7.18
CA GLU A 248 -7.14 -32.34 6.55
C GLU A 248 -6.82 -30.89 6.92
N SER A 249 -6.49 -30.63 8.20
CA SER A 249 -6.05 -29.30 8.63
C SER A 249 -4.80 -28.84 7.87
N LEU A 250 -3.82 -29.72 7.68
CA LEU A 250 -2.62 -29.42 6.88
C LEU A 250 -2.99 -29.16 5.40
N SER A 251 -3.86 -29.97 4.82
CA SER A 251 -4.37 -29.81 3.45
C SER A 251 -5.06 -28.46 3.24
N VAL A 252 -5.86 -28.02 4.21
CA VAL A 252 -6.53 -26.71 4.18
C VAL A 252 -5.52 -25.57 4.25
N ILE A 253 -4.52 -25.65 5.13
CA ILE A 253 -3.47 -24.62 5.24
C ILE A 253 -2.67 -24.51 3.94
N LEU A 254 -2.22 -25.64 3.39
CA LEU A 254 -1.45 -25.66 2.14
C LEU A 254 -2.28 -25.14 0.97
N GLY A 255 -3.56 -25.53 0.89
CA GLY A 255 -4.47 -25.01 -0.13
C GLY A 255 -4.73 -23.51 0.00
N TYR A 256 -4.81 -22.97 1.22
CA TYR A 256 -4.97 -21.54 1.45
C TYR A 256 -3.75 -20.74 1.01
N ILE A 257 -2.54 -21.27 1.26
CA ILE A 257 -1.29 -20.66 0.78
C ILE A 257 -1.26 -20.67 -0.75
N GLU A 258 -1.60 -21.80 -1.39
CA GLU A 258 -1.64 -21.91 -2.86
C GLU A 258 -2.62 -20.92 -3.48
N SER A 259 -3.81 -20.72 -2.87
CA SER A 259 -4.88 -19.93 -3.49
C SER A 259 -4.76 -18.42 -3.29
N GLU A 260 -4.37 -17.96 -2.10
CA GLU A 260 -4.44 -16.54 -1.72
C GLU A 260 -3.07 -15.85 -1.63
N SER A 261 -1.98 -16.62 -1.50
CA SER A 261 -0.67 -16.02 -1.24
C SER A 261 0.05 -15.62 -2.53
N SER A 262 0.64 -14.43 -2.56
CA SER A 262 1.47 -13.97 -3.68
C SER A 262 2.86 -14.61 -3.71
N SER A 263 3.31 -15.16 -2.57
CA SER A 263 4.61 -15.81 -2.42
C SER A 263 4.51 -16.92 -1.39
N ASN A 264 4.62 -18.16 -1.86
CA ASN A 264 4.34 -19.34 -1.04
C ASN A 264 5.49 -19.68 -0.07
N GLU A 265 6.75 -19.52 -0.50
CA GLU A 265 7.93 -20.02 0.22
C GLU A 265 8.04 -19.58 1.69
N PRO A 266 7.82 -18.30 2.07
CA PRO A 266 7.89 -17.90 3.47
C PRO A 266 6.85 -18.63 4.34
N TYR A 267 5.62 -18.76 3.84
CA TYR A 267 4.53 -19.41 4.58
C TYR A 267 4.72 -20.93 4.62
N LEU A 268 5.18 -21.54 3.53
CA LEU A 268 5.53 -22.97 3.51
C LEU A 268 6.66 -23.28 4.50
N SER A 269 7.67 -22.42 4.59
CA SER A 269 8.73 -22.56 5.58
C SER A 269 8.19 -22.45 7.00
N MET A 270 7.25 -21.55 7.28
CA MET A 270 6.61 -21.44 8.59
C MET A 270 5.85 -22.71 8.97
N VAL A 271 5.04 -23.24 8.05
CA VAL A 271 4.33 -24.51 8.27
C VAL A 271 5.33 -25.64 8.50
N SER A 272 6.32 -25.80 7.62
CA SER A 272 7.33 -26.85 7.71
C SER A 272 8.17 -26.79 8.99
N ALA A 273 8.40 -25.60 9.55
CA ALA A 273 9.10 -25.42 10.83
C ALA A 273 8.26 -25.84 12.04
N GLN A 274 6.92 -25.84 11.93
CA GLN A 274 6.04 -26.31 13.00
C GLN A 274 5.86 -27.83 13.03
N LEU A 275 6.08 -28.50 11.90
CA LEU A 275 6.01 -29.97 11.84
C LEU A 275 7.33 -30.59 12.31
N SER A 276 7.23 -31.54 13.23
CA SER A 276 8.32 -32.44 13.59
C SER A 276 8.73 -33.34 12.43
N GLU A 277 9.94 -33.89 12.53
CA GLU A 277 10.48 -34.85 11.56
C GLU A 277 9.58 -36.10 11.40
N TYR A 278 8.99 -36.57 12.51
CA TYR A 278 8.04 -37.69 12.48
C TYR A 278 6.75 -37.34 11.73
N GLU A 279 6.22 -36.13 11.92
CA GLU A 279 5.02 -35.66 11.21
C GLU A 279 5.27 -35.58 9.69
N LYS A 280 6.43 -35.06 9.28
CA LYS A 280 6.81 -35.01 7.85
C LYS A 280 6.83 -36.41 7.23
N ILE A 281 7.32 -37.41 7.96
CA ILE A 281 7.33 -38.81 7.49
C ILE A 281 5.94 -39.41 7.47
N LEU A 282 5.08 -39.09 8.44
CA LEU A 282 3.68 -39.53 8.43
C LEU A 282 2.92 -38.94 7.24
N VAL A 283 3.12 -37.65 6.93
CA VAL A 283 2.57 -37.00 5.72
C VAL A 283 3.10 -37.67 4.46
N PHE A 284 4.41 -37.93 4.39
CA PHE A 284 5.03 -38.62 3.25
C PHE A 284 4.35 -39.95 2.95
N TYR A 285 4.23 -40.84 3.93
CA TYR A 285 3.60 -42.14 3.73
C TYR A 285 2.09 -42.03 3.48
N HIS A 286 1.42 -41.06 4.10
CA HIS A 286 0.01 -40.80 3.83
C HIS A 286 -0.22 -40.41 2.37
N VAL A 287 0.54 -39.44 1.86
CA VAL A 287 0.44 -38.98 0.47
C VAL A 287 0.87 -40.04 -0.54
N ALA A 288 1.85 -40.88 -0.19
CA ALA A 288 2.34 -41.94 -1.05
C ALA A 288 1.38 -43.14 -1.15
N LEU A 289 0.77 -43.55 -0.03
CA LEU A 289 0.09 -44.84 0.09
C LEU A 289 -1.43 -44.72 0.31
N HIS A 290 -1.96 -43.54 0.63
CA HIS A 290 -3.39 -43.29 0.78
C HIS A 290 -3.94 -42.48 -0.41
N ASP A 291 -5.19 -42.74 -0.80
CA ASP A 291 -5.87 -42.08 -1.93
C ASP A 291 -6.36 -40.65 -1.62
N GLN A 292 -5.56 -39.84 -0.90
CA GLN A 292 -5.86 -38.41 -0.72
C GLN A 292 -5.32 -37.58 -1.88
N ALA A 293 -6.11 -37.41 -2.94
CA ALA A 293 -5.70 -36.69 -4.15
C ALA A 293 -5.34 -35.22 -3.89
N ARG A 294 -6.10 -34.51 -3.04
CA ARG A 294 -5.90 -33.08 -2.76
C ARG A 294 -4.57 -32.80 -2.06
N LEU A 295 -4.33 -33.43 -0.91
CA LEU A 295 -3.10 -33.22 -0.14
C LEU A 295 -1.88 -33.67 -0.95
N LYS A 296 -1.99 -34.77 -1.72
CA LYS A 296 -0.95 -35.22 -2.64
C LYS A 296 -0.59 -34.16 -3.67
N LYS A 297 -1.58 -33.59 -4.35
CA LYS A 297 -1.36 -32.52 -5.33
C LYS A 297 -0.62 -31.34 -4.70
N LEU A 298 -1.12 -30.83 -3.58
CA LEU A 298 -0.55 -29.69 -2.86
C LEU A 298 0.91 -29.93 -2.43
N VAL A 299 1.20 -31.09 -1.83
CA VAL A 299 2.56 -31.42 -1.37
C VAL A 299 3.55 -31.48 -2.53
N LEU A 300 3.13 -32.02 -3.69
CA LEU A 300 3.98 -32.14 -4.87
C LEU A 300 4.21 -30.80 -5.57
N GLU A 301 3.15 -30.02 -5.79
CA GLU A 301 3.22 -28.73 -6.48
C GLU A 301 3.95 -27.65 -5.65
N LEU A 302 3.73 -27.64 -4.35
CA LEU A 302 4.38 -26.69 -3.44
C LEU A 302 5.79 -27.13 -3.04
N GLY A 303 6.19 -28.37 -3.31
CA GLY A 303 7.46 -28.93 -2.84
C GLY A 303 7.56 -28.92 -1.31
N PHE A 304 6.46 -29.21 -0.61
CA PHE A 304 6.38 -29.03 0.84
C PHE A 304 7.37 -29.92 1.63
N LEU A 305 7.70 -31.10 1.08
CA LEU A 305 8.54 -32.11 1.73
C LEU A 305 10.02 -32.10 1.24
N ARG A 306 10.54 -30.97 0.75
CA ARG A 306 11.94 -30.86 0.26
C ARG A 306 12.99 -31.40 1.24
N ASN A 307 12.85 -31.08 2.53
CA ASN A 307 13.78 -31.50 3.59
C ASN A 307 13.24 -32.69 4.40
N LEU A 308 13.03 -33.83 3.74
CA LEU A 308 12.53 -35.05 4.39
C LEU A 308 13.66 -35.81 5.13
N PRO A 309 13.47 -36.21 6.41
CA PRO A 309 14.48 -36.96 7.17
C PRO A 309 14.57 -38.41 6.68
N ALA A 310 15.50 -38.68 5.77
CA ALA A 310 15.62 -39.97 5.08
C ALA A 310 15.94 -41.16 6.01
N ASP A 311 16.54 -40.91 7.17
CA ASP A 311 16.86 -41.90 8.20
C ASP A 311 15.62 -42.45 8.93
N LEU A 312 14.53 -41.66 8.95
CA LEU A 312 13.25 -42.05 9.53
C LEU A 312 12.35 -42.83 8.57
N LEU A 313 12.74 -43.00 7.31
CA LEU A 313 11.99 -43.84 6.36
C LEU A 313 11.91 -45.30 6.85
N LEU A 314 10.83 -45.99 6.49
CA LEU A 314 10.66 -47.41 6.79
C LEU A 314 11.70 -48.27 6.06
N HIS A 315 12.04 -47.86 4.84
CA HIS A 315 13.07 -48.46 4.00
C HIS A 315 13.63 -47.39 3.04
N LYS A 316 14.92 -47.48 2.70
CA LYS A 316 15.60 -46.46 1.86
C LYS A 316 14.99 -46.34 0.45
N SER A 317 14.52 -47.45 -0.13
CA SER A 317 13.86 -47.45 -1.45
C SER A 317 12.55 -46.64 -1.48
N HIS A 318 11.93 -46.43 -0.32
CA HIS A 318 10.64 -45.74 -0.26
C HIS A 318 10.74 -44.28 -0.70
N MET A 319 11.93 -43.67 -0.74
CA MET A 319 12.10 -42.31 -1.31
C MET A 319 11.58 -42.21 -2.75
N GLN A 320 11.54 -43.33 -3.48
CA GLN A 320 11.03 -43.42 -4.86
C GLN A 320 9.49 -43.51 -4.96
N LEU A 321 8.76 -43.59 -3.83
CA LEU A 321 7.30 -43.64 -3.82
C LEU A 321 6.65 -42.34 -4.35
N LEU A 322 7.38 -41.24 -4.28
CA LEU A 322 6.95 -39.93 -4.79
C LEU A 322 8.03 -39.37 -5.73
N PRO A 323 7.67 -38.54 -6.72
CA PRO A 323 8.62 -37.97 -7.68
C PRO A 323 9.73 -37.17 -6.99
N THR A 324 10.97 -37.37 -7.42
CA THR A 324 12.19 -36.82 -6.78
C THR A 324 12.26 -35.29 -6.84
N THR A 325 11.55 -34.64 -7.77
CA THR A 325 11.48 -33.17 -7.89
C THR A 325 10.86 -32.49 -6.68
N SER A 326 10.16 -33.24 -5.82
CA SER A 326 9.56 -32.72 -4.58
C SER A 326 10.48 -32.79 -3.35
N PHE A 327 11.69 -33.34 -3.50
CA PHE A 327 12.64 -33.64 -2.40
C PHE A 327 14.05 -33.06 -2.61
N LEU A 328 14.24 -32.24 -3.67
CA LEU A 328 15.52 -31.60 -4.02
C LEU A 328 15.48 -30.09 -3.81
#